data_AF-A0A7V9FEX9-F1
#
_entry.id   AF-A0A7V9FEX9-F1
#
_cell.length_a   1.000
_cell.length_b   1.000
_cell.length_c   1.000
_cell.angle_alpha   90.00
_cell.angle_beta   90.00
_cell.angle_gamma   90.00
#
_symmetry.space_group_name_H-M   'P 1'
#
loop_
_entity.id
_entity.type
_entity.pdbx_description
1 polymer ?
#
loop_
_entity_poly.entity_id
_entity_poly.type
_entity_poly.pdbx_seq_one_letter_code
_entity_poly.pdbx_strand_id
1 'polypeptide(L)'
;MRTYQHSGRVRSSGLVILGCLVLLASSALPAAAQQRRYLFEVGAAGNYQSFDSETDLSGTVGGVGRIGFWLPINLSVELEASTAGSDAPAPLPATGTVDVGVRTFSASLLYNFLIGASSSLYLKAGGGTTKYGDDCPTLTSSRIICGRSGAILAGAGVRVGLTPTLFVRGEGLLTRNRSDRADPLPSIPVTNFGVSLGLSYMLGSRPIPDSDADGILDNRDRCAATPSGAQVDGRGCTADSDDDGVPNGVDRCPTTIAGATVDAVGCTRDSDSDNIPDGLDRCPETQTGVLVDPRGCPRDSDGDVIPDGLDRCSETPRGATVDALGCPGDEDGDGVLDGLDRCPRSASGARVN
;
A
#
# COMPACT_ATOMS: atom_id res chain seq x y z
N MET A 1 50.51 3.34 58.90
CA MET A 1 50.61 4.69 58.33
C MET A 1 50.02 4.66 56.93
N ARG A 2 48.99 5.47 56.68
CA ARG A 2 48.45 5.75 55.34
C ARG A 2 49.41 6.68 54.62
N THR A 3 49.64 6.44 53.34
CA THR A 3 49.85 7.51 52.36
C THR A 3 49.16 7.11 51.06
N TYR A 4 48.28 8.00 50.62
CA TYR A 4 47.39 7.91 49.48
C TYR A 4 47.94 8.81 48.35
N GLN A 5 47.42 8.59 47.13
CA GLN A 5 47.33 9.50 45.98
C GLN A 5 48.46 9.45 44.92
N HIS A 6 48.19 9.48 43.60
CA HIS A 6 46.93 9.63 42.85
C HIS A 6 47.11 9.18 41.38
N SER A 7 45.98 8.77 40.77
CA SER A 7 45.55 9.14 39.41
C SER A 7 46.28 8.56 38.18
N GLY A 8 45.86 7.37 37.75
CA GLY A 8 45.91 6.91 36.36
C GLY A 8 44.50 6.80 35.79
N ARG A 9 44.08 7.82 35.04
CA ARG A 9 42.74 8.01 34.45
C ARG A 9 42.40 6.85 33.50
N VAL A 10 41.30 6.16 33.77
CA VAL A 10 40.61 5.24 32.86
C VAL A 10 40.31 6.01 31.56
N ARG A 11 40.96 5.64 30.45
CA ARG A 11 40.53 6.09 29.13
C ARG A 11 39.39 5.19 28.67
N SER A 12 38.18 5.69 28.87
CA SER A 12 36.99 5.29 28.15
C SER A 12 37.20 5.55 26.65
N SER A 13 37.71 4.57 25.92
CA SER A 13 37.62 4.53 24.46
C SER A 13 36.32 3.85 24.05
N GLY A 14 35.21 4.36 24.60
CA GLY A 14 33.86 4.02 24.18
C GLY A 14 33.28 5.17 23.38
N LEU A 15 32.62 4.83 22.28
CA LEU A 15 31.62 5.69 21.62
C LEU A 15 32.16 6.84 20.71
N VAL A 16 32.74 6.51 19.56
CA VAL A 16 32.71 7.42 18.39
C VAL A 16 32.33 6.71 17.07
N ILE A 17 32.21 5.38 17.02
CA ILE A 17 31.76 4.67 15.81
C ILE A 17 30.25 4.39 15.90
N LEU A 18 29.44 5.45 16.03
CA LEU A 18 27.98 5.36 15.87
C LEU A 18 27.42 6.50 15.00
N GLY A 19 28.28 7.21 14.26
CA GLY A 19 27.92 8.40 13.48
C GLY A 19 27.77 8.21 11.97
N CYS A 20 28.30 7.14 11.37
CA CYS A 20 28.33 7.03 9.90
C CYS A 20 27.26 6.13 9.28
N LEU A 21 26.52 5.33 10.06
CA LEU A 21 25.51 4.40 9.51
C LEU A 21 24.12 5.04 9.31
N VAL A 22 23.88 6.22 9.88
CA VAL A 22 22.61 6.95 9.75
C VAL A 22 22.59 7.87 8.51
N LEU A 23 23.75 8.24 7.96
CA LEU A 23 23.86 9.20 6.86
C LEU A 23 23.74 8.60 5.45
N LEU A 24 23.69 7.27 5.32
CA LEU A 24 23.49 6.60 4.02
C LEU A 24 22.01 6.35 3.66
N ALA A 25 21.06 6.70 4.54
CA ALA A 25 19.64 6.52 4.29
C ALA A 25 19.00 7.62 3.41
N SER A 26 19.73 8.69 3.10
CA SER A 26 19.16 9.90 2.49
C SER A 26 19.27 10.00 0.97
N SER A 27 19.80 8.98 0.27
CA SER A 27 20.02 9.05 -1.19
C SER A 27 19.50 7.83 -1.95
N ALA A 28 18.33 7.31 -1.59
CA ALA A 28 17.59 6.39 -2.43
C ALA A 28 16.60 7.19 -3.29
N LEU A 29 16.89 7.29 -4.59
CA LEU A 29 15.99 7.82 -5.62
C LEU A 29 14.61 7.15 -5.54
N PRO A 30 13.50 7.86 -5.87
CA PRO A 30 12.17 7.29 -5.89
C PRO A 30 12.01 6.47 -7.18
N ALA A 31 12.67 5.32 -7.27
CA ALA A 31 12.19 4.28 -8.17
C ALA A 31 10.96 3.68 -7.47
N ALA A 32 9.81 3.78 -8.13
CA ALA A 32 8.50 3.30 -7.70
C ALA A 32 8.59 2.25 -6.58
N ALA A 33 8.10 2.63 -5.39
CA ALA A 33 8.16 1.82 -4.18
C ALA A 33 7.21 0.61 -4.32
N GLN A 34 7.58 -0.37 -5.15
CA GLN A 34 6.80 -1.58 -5.29
C GLN A 34 6.97 -2.40 -4.01
N GLN A 35 5.93 -2.40 -3.19
CA GLN A 35 5.87 -3.15 -1.96
C GLN A 35 5.98 -4.64 -2.32
N ARG A 36 7.04 -5.31 -1.90
CA ARG A 36 7.30 -6.74 -2.17
C ARG A 36 7.08 -7.52 -0.88
N ARG A 37 6.41 -8.67 -0.99
CA ARG A 37 6.43 -9.68 0.07
C ARG A 37 7.57 -10.65 -0.21
N TYR A 38 8.63 -10.53 0.58
CA TYR A 38 9.69 -11.53 0.64
C TYR A 38 9.21 -12.67 1.51
N LEU A 39 9.60 -13.90 1.18
CA LEU A 39 9.16 -15.08 1.94
C LEU A 39 10.32 -15.68 2.73
N PHE A 40 11.52 -15.67 2.15
CA PHE A 40 12.73 -16.24 2.74
C PHE A 40 13.89 -15.23 2.68
N GLU A 41 14.71 -15.20 3.74
CA GLU A 41 15.94 -14.40 3.85
C GLU A 41 17.11 -15.36 4.08
N VAL A 42 18.21 -15.18 3.36
CA VAL A 42 19.48 -15.86 3.66
C VAL A 42 20.54 -14.79 3.82
N GLY A 43 21.31 -14.85 4.89
CA GLY A 43 22.28 -13.82 5.22
C GLY A 43 23.60 -14.37 5.74
N ALA A 44 24.66 -13.60 5.51
CA ALA A 44 25.97 -13.84 6.07
C ALA A 44 26.59 -12.51 6.49
N ALA A 45 27.25 -12.48 7.64
CA ALA A 45 27.92 -11.29 8.13
C ALA A 45 29.21 -11.62 8.87
N GLY A 46 30.14 -10.67 8.87
CA GLY A 46 31.21 -10.63 9.86
C GLY A 46 30.63 -10.13 11.18
N ASN A 47 31.08 -10.70 12.29
CA ASN A 47 30.72 -10.21 13.62
C ASN A 47 31.97 -9.89 14.45
N TYR A 48 31.80 -8.95 15.37
CA TYR A 48 32.74 -8.70 16.45
C TYR A 48 32.01 -8.98 17.76
N GLN A 49 32.60 -9.80 18.63
CA GLN A 49 32.05 -10.18 19.92
C GLN A 49 32.96 -9.65 21.04
N SER A 50 32.37 -8.88 21.93
CA SER A 50 32.97 -8.49 23.21
C SER A 50 32.37 -9.36 24.30
N PHE A 51 33.23 -10.02 25.07
CA PHE A 51 32.82 -10.90 26.15
C PHE A 51 32.76 -10.16 27.49
N ASP A 52 31.99 -10.72 28.41
CA ASP A 52 31.90 -10.25 29.79
C ASP A 52 33.29 -10.36 30.47
N SER A 53 33.62 -9.43 31.37
CA SER A 53 34.89 -9.49 32.11
C SER A 53 35.02 -10.77 32.95
N GLU A 54 33.91 -11.39 33.34
CA GLU A 54 33.91 -12.65 34.08
C GLU A 54 34.38 -13.85 33.25
N THR A 55 34.49 -13.72 31.92
CA THR A 55 34.92 -14.81 31.05
C THR A 55 36.43 -14.88 30.84
N ASP A 56 37.17 -13.82 31.20
CA ASP A 56 38.59 -13.64 30.84
C ASP A 56 38.88 -13.84 29.34
N LEU A 57 37.89 -13.62 28.47
CA LEU A 57 38.00 -13.79 27.01
C LEU A 57 38.30 -12.46 26.34
N SER A 58 39.21 -12.47 25.37
CA SER A 58 39.49 -11.30 24.54
C SER A 58 38.39 -11.08 23.50
N GLY A 59 38.04 -9.81 23.25
CA GLY A 59 37.09 -9.47 22.19
C GLY A 59 37.64 -9.88 20.82
N THR A 60 36.82 -10.52 20.01
CA THR A 60 37.29 -11.18 18.77
C THR A 60 36.33 -11.00 17.60
N VAL A 61 36.82 -11.30 16.40
CA VAL A 61 36.03 -11.32 15.16
C VAL A 61 35.61 -12.74 14.80
N GLY A 62 34.48 -12.86 14.12
CA GLY A 62 33.94 -14.12 13.69
C GLY A 62 32.97 -13.96 12.53
N GLY A 63 32.16 -15.00 12.33
CA GLY A 63 31.16 -15.06 11.27
C GLY A 63 29.79 -15.41 11.83
N VAL A 64 28.77 -14.99 11.10
CA VAL A 64 27.37 -15.36 11.37
C VAL A 64 26.63 -15.68 10.08
N GLY A 65 25.93 -16.80 10.07
CA GLY A 65 25.02 -17.22 9.01
C GLY A 65 23.58 -17.20 9.51
N ARG A 66 22.64 -16.77 8.65
CA ARG A 66 21.24 -16.53 8.99
C ARG A 66 20.31 -17.10 7.94
N ILE A 67 19.20 -17.66 8.40
CA ILE A 67 18.04 -18.01 7.57
C ILE A 67 16.80 -17.43 8.23
N GLY A 68 16.07 -16.60 7.50
CA GLY A 68 14.89 -15.91 7.97
C GLY A 68 13.66 -16.25 7.15
N PHE A 69 12.50 -16.19 7.79
CA PHE A 69 11.18 -16.35 7.20
C PHE A 69 10.34 -15.15 7.54
N TRP A 70 9.78 -14.51 6.53
CA TRP A 70 8.92 -13.34 6.70
C TRP A 70 7.47 -13.77 6.86
N LEU A 71 6.85 -13.31 7.94
CA LEU A 71 5.46 -13.57 8.29
C LEU A 71 4.60 -12.33 7.99
N PRO A 72 3.27 -12.49 7.93
CA PRO A 72 2.36 -11.34 7.88
C PRO A 72 2.61 -10.36 9.03
N ILE A 73 2.17 -9.09 8.86
CA ILE A 73 2.18 -8.07 9.92
C ILE A 73 3.60 -7.66 10.37
N ASN A 74 4.52 -7.47 9.41
CA ASN A 74 5.87 -6.95 9.66
C ASN A 74 6.75 -7.80 10.60
N LEU A 75 6.39 -9.07 10.79
CA LEU A 75 7.08 -9.97 11.71
C LEU A 75 7.94 -10.96 10.91
N SER A 76 9.08 -11.35 11.43
CA SER A 76 9.90 -12.42 10.85
C SER A 76 10.49 -13.32 11.92
N VAL A 77 10.78 -14.56 11.54
CA VAL A 77 11.45 -15.55 12.38
C VAL A 77 12.79 -15.86 11.76
N GLU A 78 13.85 -15.90 12.56
CA GLU A 78 15.22 -16.09 12.09
C GLU A 78 15.92 -17.21 12.88
N LEU A 79 16.61 -18.08 12.15
CA LEU A 79 17.60 -19.00 12.69
C LEU A 79 18.99 -18.44 12.40
N GLU A 80 19.85 -18.44 13.41
CA GLU A 80 21.19 -17.88 13.32
C GLU A 80 22.22 -18.84 13.91
N ALA A 81 23.34 -19.00 13.20
CA ALA A 81 24.54 -19.68 13.69
C ALA A 81 25.72 -18.72 13.63
N SER A 82 26.38 -18.48 14.77
CA SER A 82 27.59 -17.66 14.83
C SER A 82 28.77 -18.44 15.41
N THR A 83 29.97 -18.06 14.97
CA THR A 83 31.23 -18.64 15.39
C THR A 83 32.25 -17.52 15.60
N ALA A 84 33.04 -17.63 16.66
CA ALA A 84 34.09 -16.70 17.04
C ALA A 84 35.23 -17.49 17.74
N GLY A 85 36.49 -17.14 17.50
CA GLY A 85 37.63 -17.75 18.21
C GLY A 85 38.27 -16.70 19.12
N SER A 86 38.38 -16.96 20.42
CA SER A 86 38.85 -16.00 21.42
C SER A 86 39.97 -16.59 22.26
N ASP A 87 40.87 -15.76 22.77
CA ASP A 87 41.96 -16.19 23.63
C ASP A 87 41.57 -16.04 25.11
N ALA A 88 41.84 -17.09 25.90
CA ALA A 88 41.78 -17.08 27.36
C ALA A 88 43.19 -17.24 27.97
N PRO A 89 43.47 -16.72 29.18
CA PRO A 89 44.70 -17.02 29.91
C PRO A 89 44.86 -18.52 30.15
N ALA A 90 46.07 -19.07 29.92
CA ALA A 90 46.34 -20.48 30.13
C ALA A 90 46.16 -20.88 31.62
N PRO A 91 45.64 -22.10 31.92
CA PRO A 91 45.51 -22.57 33.29
C PRO A 91 46.89 -22.72 33.95
N LEU A 92 47.02 -22.26 35.21
CA LEU A 92 48.25 -22.46 35.98
C LEU A 92 48.57 -23.97 36.12
N PRO A 93 49.86 -24.38 35.99
CA PRO A 93 51.06 -23.56 35.94
C PRO A 93 51.49 -23.11 34.53
N ALA A 94 50.69 -23.37 33.49
CA ALA A 94 51.03 -22.97 32.13
C ALA A 94 50.98 -21.43 31.99
N THR A 95 51.98 -20.88 31.31
CA THR A 95 52.06 -19.45 30.97
C THR A 95 51.74 -19.28 29.49
N GLY A 96 50.81 -18.38 29.15
CA GLY A 96 50.41 -18.12 27.77
C GLY A 96 48.90 -17.94 27.65
N THR A 97 48.39 -18.09 26.43
CA THR A 97 46.95 -18.09 26.14
C THR A 97 46.53 -19.42 25.52
N VAL A 98 45.24 -19.75 25.63
CA VAL A 98 44.61 -20.90 24.99
C VAL A 98 43.43 -20.41 24.14
N ASP A 99 43.26 -20.99 22.96
CA ASP A 99 42.15 -20.67 22.06
C ASP A 99 40.85 -21.31 22.56
N VAL A 100 39.80 -20.51 22.62
CA VAL A 100 38.46 -20.88 23.05
C VAL A 100 37.48 -20.50 21.94
N GLY A 101 36.99 -21.52 21.23
CA GLY A 101 35.94 -21.34 20.24
C GLY A 101 34.59 -21.07 20.89
N VAL A 102 33.94 -19.97 20.52
CA VAL A 102 32.58 -19.64 20.93
C VAL A 102 31.63 -19.86 19.77
N ARG A 103 30.62 -20.70 19.98
CA ARG A 103 29.60 -21.02 18.96
C ARG A 103 28.21 -20.80 19.53
N THR A 104 27.41 -19.98 18.85
CA THR A 104 26.03 -19.70 19.27
C THR A 104 25.06 -20.11 18.17
N PHE A 105 24.05 -20.90 18.53
CA PHE A 105 22.91 -21.21 17.68
C PHE A 105 21.66 -20.63 18.32
N SER A 106 20.86 -19.88 17.56
CA SER A 106 19.67 -19.23 18.10
C SER A 106 18.49 -19.21 17.13
N ALA A 107 17.29 -19.12 17.71
CA ALA A 107 16.06 -18.82 17.02
C ALA A 107 15.49 -17.51 17.59
N SER A 108 15.13 -16.57 16.73
CA SER A 108 14.69 -15.23 17.12
C SER A 108 13.43 -14.80 16.39
N LEU A 109 12.61 -14.01 17.08
CA LEU A 109 11.51 -13.24 16.52
C LEU A 109 11.98 -11.82 16.25
N LEU A 110 11.61 -11.29 15.08
CA LEU A 110 11.94 -9.94 14.66
C LEU A 110 10.67 -9.17 14.34
N TYR A 111 10.61 -7.92 14.76
CA TYR A 111 9.58 -6.97 14.34
C TYR A 111 10.22 -5.88 13.49
N ASN A 112 9.74 -5.71 12.25
CA ASN A 112 10.37 -4.92 11.21
C ASN A 112 9.59 -3.63 10.96
N PHE A 113 10.16 -2.49 11.34
CA PHE A 113 9.65 -1.18 11.01
C PHE A 113 10.13 -0.81 9.60
N LEU A 114 9.22 -0.83 8.63
CA LEU A 114 9.52 -0.50 7.24
C LEU A 114 9.80 1.01 7.11
N ILE A 115 10.91 1.37 6.47
CA ILE A 115 11.34 2.75 6.22
C ILE A 115 11.50 2.89 4.70
N GLY A 116 10.54 3.56 4.07
CA GLY A 116 10.48 3.67 2.61
C GLY A 116 10.22 2.31 1.93
N ALA A 117 10.71 2.18 0.69
CA ALA A 117 10.43 1.02 -0.15
C ALA A 117 11.32 -0.21 0.13
N SER A 118 12.56 0.03 0.55
CA SER A 118 13.64 -0.98 0.51
C SER A 118 14.48 -1.02 1.77
N SER A 119 14.09 -0.34 2.85
CA SER A 119 14.85 -0.32 4.09
C SER A 119 13.96 -0.62 5.29
N SER A 120 14.55 -1.14 6.37
CA SER A 120 13.83 -1.39 7.61
C SER A 120 14.74 -1.27 8.83
N LEU A 121 14.18 -0.77 9.92
CA LEU A 121 14.72 -0.98 11.27
C LEU A 121 14.04 -2.21 11.86
N TYR A 122 14.71 -2.99 12.69
CA TYR A 122 14.08 -4.10 13.38
C TYR A 122 14.57 -4.25 14.81
N LEU A 123 13.67 -4.78 15.64
CA LEU A 123 13.99 -5.29 16.98
C LEU A 123 13.97 -6.81 16.94
N LYS A 124 14.87 -7.43 17.68
CA LYS A 124 15.10 -8.88 17.71
C LYS A 124 15.08 -9.38 19.15
N ALA A 125 14.37 -10.46 19.41
CA ALA A 125 14.43 -11.18 20.67
C ALA A 125 14.33 -12.68 20.42
N GLY A 126 15.12 -13.47 21.14
CA GLY A 126 15.22 -14.89 20.87
C GLY A 126 15.87 -15.70 21.98
N GLY A 127 15.96 -16.98 21.71
CA GLY A 127 16.58 -17.96 22.59
C GLY A 127 17.44 -18.92 21.79
N GLY A 128 18.44 -19.49 22.44
CA GLY A 128 19.40 -20.35 21.77
C GLY A 128 20.30 -21.09 22.74
N THR A 129 21.44 -21.54 22.22
CA THR A 129 22.50 -22.15 23.01
C THR A 129 23.84 -21.60 22.61
N THR A 130 24.69 -21.32 23.59
CA THR A 130 26.09 -20.92 23.40
C THR A 130 26.99 -22.00 23.95
N LYS A 131 27.97 -22.45 23.15
CA LYS A 131 29.05 -23.35 23.57
C LYS A 131 30.36 -22.56 23.64
N TYR A 132 31.07 -22.69 24.75
CA TYR A 132 32.42 -22.17 24.95
C TYR A 132 33.40 -23.34 24.98
N GLY A 133 34.34 -23.36 24.04
CA GLY A 133 35.35 -24.40 23.92
C GLY A 133 34.77 -25.82 23.91
N ASP A 134 35.48 -26.72 24.57
CA ASP A 134 35.06 -28.10 24.81
C ASP A 134 34.35 -28.27 26.15
N ASP A 135 33.96 -29.50 26.46
CA ASP A 135 33.26 -29.81 27.70
C ASP A 135 34.21 -29.63 28.91
N CYS A 136 33.64 -29.23 30.05
CA CYS A 136 34.43 -28.88 31.23
C CYS A 136 35.22 -30.08 31.78
N PRO A 137 36.55 -29.95 31.98
CA PRO A 137 37.34 -31.00 32.59
C PRO A 137 37.05 -31.11 34.09
N THR A 138 37.24 -32.30 34.66
CA THR A 138 36.92 -32.62 36.07
C THR A 138 38.05 -32.32 37.07
N LEU A 139 39.24 -31.89 36.61
CA LEU A 139 40.47 -31.93 37.43
C LEU A 139 41.40 -30.72 37.27
N THR A 140 40.93 -29.59 36.74
CA THR A 140 41.72 -28.35 36.74
C THR A 140 40.94 -27.24 37.44
N SER A 141 41.54 -26.58 38.42
CA SER A 141 41.03 -25.33 39.03
C SER A 141 41.16 -24.15 38.03
N SER A 142 40.74 -24.38 36.79
CA SER A 142 40.78 -23.40 35.71
C SER A 142 39.57 -22.49 35.84
N ARG A 143 39.80 -21.17 35.79
CA ARG A 143 38.74 -20.17 35.75
C ARG A 143 38.09 -20.03 34.37
N ILE A 144 38.64 -20.72 33.36
CA ILE A 144 38.18 -20.66 31.98
C ILE A 144 36.77 -21.23 31.88
N ILE A 145 35.91 -20.52 31.15
CA ILE A 145 34.55 -20.92 30.85
C ILE A 145 34.53 -22.07 29.82
N CYS A 146 33.67 -23.05 30.05
CA CYS A 146 33.54 -24.24 29.21
C CYS A 146 32.09 -24.70 29.10
N GLY A 147 31.85 -25.65 28.19
CA GLY A 147 30.55 -26.31 28.06
C GLY A 147 29.49 -25.50 27.30
N ARG A 148 28.26 -26.03 27.32
CA ARG A 148 27.12 -25.52 26.55
C ARG A 148 26.01 -25.05 27.48
N SER A 149 25.53 -23.84 27.25
CA SER A 149 24.46 -23.24 28.04
C SER A 149 23.33 -22.68 27.18
N GLY A 150 22.13 -22.60 27.76
CA GLY A 150 21.03 -21.85 27.17
C GLY A 150 21.31 -20.35 27.19
N ALA A 151 20.95 -19.68 26.09
CA ALA A 151 21.16 -18.25 25.90
C ALA A 151 19.85 -17.55 25.56
N ILE A 152 19.66 -16.35 26.10
CA ILE A 152 18.61 -15.40 25.71
C ILE A 152 19.29 -14.27 24.96
N LEU A 153 18.71 -13.88 23.83
CA LEU A 153 19.29 -12.88 22.94
C LEU A 153 18.29 -11.75 22.73
N ALA A 154 18.79 -10.52 22.72
CA ALA A 154 18.00 -9.35 22.37
C ALA A 154 18.88 -8.39 21.57
N GLY A 155 18.32 -7.77 20.54
CA GLY A 155 19.09 -6.93 19.64
C GLY A 155 18.23 -5.98 18.83
N ALA A 156 18.93 -5.11 18.10
CA ALA A 156 18.33 -4.20 17.16
C ALA A 156 19.24 -4.08 15.95
N GLY A 157 18.66 -3.81 14.79
CA GLY A 157 19.45 -3.61 13.59
C GLY A 157 18.70 -2.91 12.48
N VAL A 158 19.42 -2.72 11.39
CA VAL A 158 18.96 -2.02 10.19
C VAL A 158 19.23 -2.89 8.97
N ARG A 159 18.30 -2.88 8.02
CA ARG A 159 18.48 -3.37 6.65
C ARG A 159 18.35 -2.20 5.70
N VAL A 160 19.34 -2.04 4.82
CA VAL A 160 19.36 -1.03 3.76
C VAL A 160 19.42 -1.76 2.42
N GLY A 161 18.39 -1.58 1.60
CA GLY A 161 18.30 -2.23 0.29
C GLY A 161 19.28 -1.63 -0.71
N LEU A 162 20.15 -2.46 -1.27
CA LEU A 162 20.98 -2.14 -2.44
C LEU A 162 20.21 -2.39 -3.74
N THR A 163 19.44 -3.48 -3.74
CA THR A 163 18.50 -3.84 -4.79
C THR A 163 17.21 -4.33 -4.12
N PRO A 164 16.13 -4.63 -4.87
CA PRO A 164 14.93 -5.23 -4.27
C PRO A 164 15.18 -6.57 -3.57
N THR A 165 16.26 -7.30 -3.86
CA THR A 165 16.54 -8.60 -3.25
C THR A 165 17.81 -8.62 -2.41
N LEU A 166 18.70 -7.65 -2.55
CA LEU A 166 19.98 -7.60 -1.84
C LEU A 166 20.03 -6.42 -0.87
N PHE A 167 20.37 -6.71 0.38
CA PHE A 167 20.37 -5.76 1.48
C PHE A 167 21.72 -5.78 2.20
N VAL A 168 22.20 -4.61 2.61
CA VAL A 168 23.21 -4.48 3.66
C VAL A 168 22.50 -4.54 5.01
N ARG A 169 23.03 -5.33 5.94
CA ARG A 169 22.46 -5.52 7.27
C ARG A 169 23.50 -5.22 8.34
N GLY A 170 23.14 -4.31 9.25
CA GLY A 170 23.86 -4.06 10.49
C GLY A 170 23.01 -4.50 11.68
N GLU A 171 23.61 -5.13 12.68
CA GLU A 171 22.91 -5.61 13.88
C GLU A 171 23.80 -5.47 15.12
N GLY A 172 23.23 -4.97 16.22
CA GLY A 172 23.79 -5.08 17.56
C GLY A 172 22.99 -6.10 18.38
N LEU A 173 23.69 -6.99 19.09
CA LEU A 173 23.09 -8.12 19.80
C LEU A 173 23.67 -8.25 21.20
N LEU A 174 22.81 -8.41 22.19
CA LEU A 174 23.17 -8.81 23.55
C LEU A 174 22.81 -10.28 23.72
N THR A 175 23.77 -11.07 24.20
CA THR A 175 23.60 -12.49 24.48
C THR A 175 23.84 -12.73 25.96
N ARG A 176 22.81 -13.17 26.67
CA ARG A 176 22.89 -13.50 28.10
C ARG A 176 22.75 -15.00 28.29
N ASN A 177 23.70 -15.60 28.98
CA ASN A 177 23.70 -17.03 29.26
C ASN A 177 24.33 -17.29 30.64
N ARG A 178 24.21 -18.54 31.12
CA ARG A 178 24.84 -18.98 32.36
C ARG A 178 25.90 -20.01 32.00
N SER A 179 27.16 -19.64 32.16
CA SER A 179 28.31 -20.41 31.73
C SER A 179 28.86 -21.29 32.84
N ASP A 180 29.24 -22.51 32.50
CA ASP A 180 29.84 -23.48 33.42
C ASP A 180 31.36 -23.32 33.49
N ARG A 181 31.94 -23.87 34.55
CA ARG A 181 33.37 -23.89 34.85
C ARG A 181 33.74 -25.28 35.37
N ALA A 182 35.03 -25.61 35.35
CA ALA A 182 35.52 -26.87 35.88
C ALA A 182 35.12 -27.05 37.36
N ASP A 183 34.59 -28.22 37.69
CA ASP A 183 34.16 -28.56 39.06
C ASP A 183 35.32 -28.36 40.06
N PRO A 184 35.08 -27.79 41.25
CA PRO A 184 33.78 -27.52 41.89
C PRO A 184 33.27 -26.07 41.72
N LEU A 185 33.73 -25.33 40.70
CA LEU A 185 33.37 -23.91 40.55
C LEU A 185 31.90 -23.74 40.11
N PRO A 186 31.13 -22.83 40.75
CA PRO A 186 29.75 -22.60 40.35
C PRO A 186 29.66 -21.91 38.98
N SER A 187 28.58 -22.19 38.25
CA SER A 187 28.23 -21.47 37.01
C SER A 187 28.03 -19.96 37.25
N ILE A 188 28.40 -19.13 36.28
CA ILE A 188 28.29 -17.67 36.35
C ILE A 188 27.38 -17.10 35.26
N PRO A 189 26.57 -16.06 35.57
CA PRO A 189 25.85 -15.34 34.54
C PRO A 189 26.81 -14.45 33.75
N VAL A 190 26.76 -14.52 32.42
CA VAL A 190 27.61 -13.71 31.54
C VAL A 190 26.74 -12.99 30.51
N THR A 191 27.12 -11.74 30.19
CA THR A 191 26.46 -10.96 29.16
C THR A 191 27.47 -10.51 28.11
N ASN A 192 27.33 -11.03 26.90
CA ASN A 192 28.22 -10.70 25.78
C ASN A 192 27.51 -9.74 24.83
N PHE A 193 28.29 -8.87 24.20
CA PHE A 193 27.80 -7.93 23.19
C PHE A 193 28.42 -8.24 21.85
N GLY A 194 27.60 -8.30 20.80
CA GLY A 194 28.01 -8.53 19.43
C GLY A 194 27.57 -7.40 18.53
N VAL A 195 28.42 -7.02 17.58
CA VAL A 195 28.03 -6.19 16.42
C VAL A 195 28.32 -6.99 15.17
N SER A 196 27.38 -7.01 14.22
CA SER A 196 27.57 -7.67 12.94
C SER A 196 27.23 -6.74 11.78
N LEU A 197 27.98 -6.90 10.70
CA LEU A 197 27.77 -6.21 9.44
C LEU A 197 27.92 -7.21 8.29
N GLY A 198 26.93 -7.26 7.41
CA GLY A 198 26.99 -8.15 6.26
C GLY A 198 25.86 -7.94 5.28
N LEU A 199 25.57 -9.00 4.54
CA LEU A 199 24.60 -9.00 3.46
C LEU A 199 23.44 -9.94 3.77
N SER A 200 22.27 -9.60 3.26
CA SER A 200 21.08 -10.44 3.31
C SER A 200 20.40 -10.45 1.95
N TYR A 201 20.08 -11.64 1.46
CA TYR A 201 19.44 -11.87 0.19
C TYR A 201 18.04 -12.41 0.41
N MET A 202 17.05 -11.75 -0.20
CA MET A 202 15.64 -12.10 -0.09
C MET A 202 15.21 -12.95 -1.28
N LEU A 203 14.73 -14.15 -0.99
CA LEU A 203 14.25 -15.13 -1.96
C LEU A 203 12.72 -15.13 -2.01
N GLY A 204 12.19 -15.41 -3.21
CA GLY A 204 10.75 -15.53 -3.44
C GLY A 204 10.00 -14.19 -3.49
N SER A 205 10.71 -13.07 -3.70
CA SER A 205 10.05 -11.77 -3.87
C SER A 205 9.10 -11.83 -5.07
N ARG A 206 7.81 -11.67 -4.83
CA ARG A 206 6.86 -11.34 -5.89
C ARG A 206 6.51 -9.86 -5.77
N PRO A 207 6.61 -9.10 -6.86
CA PRO A 207 6.02 -7.78 -6.89
C PRO A 207 4.54 -7.92 -6.56
N ILE A 208 4.01 -7.08 -5.67
CA ILE A 208 2.56 -6.99 -5.53
C ILE A 208 2.04 -6.34 -6.82
N PRO A 209 1.09 -6.98 -7.51
CA PRO A 209 0.48 -6.42 -8.72
C PRO A 209 -0.40 -5.21 -8.41
N ASP A 210 -0.61 -4.41 -9.45
CA ASP A 210 -1.59 -3.36 -9.57
C ASP A 210 -2.36 -3.74 -10.84
N SER A 211 -3.52 -4.36 -10.66
CA SER A 211 -4.23 -5.09 -11.71
C SER A 211 -4.99 -4.18 -12.68
N ASP A 212 -5.52 -3.06 -12.20
CA ASP A 212 -6.23 -2.05 -12.99
C ASP A 212 -5.37 -0.82 -13.32
N ALA A 213 -4.14 -0.76 -12.79
CA ALA A 213 -3.14 0.26 -13.09
C ALA A 213 -3.57 1.67 -12.68
N ASP A 214 -4.35 1.78 -11.60
CA ASP A 214 -4.78 3.04 -11.01
C ASP A 214 -3.72 3.68 -10.08
N GLY A 215 -2.63 2.95 -9.81
CA GLY A 215 -1.52 3.35 -8.94
C GLY A 215 -1.63 2.85 -7.49
N ILE A 216 -2.69 2.13 -7.15
CA ILE A 216 -2.93 1.51 -5.85
C ILE A 216 -2.79 -0.01 -5.99
N LEU A 217 -1.77 -0.57 -5.34
CA LEU A 217 -1.52 -2.01 -5.35
C LEU A 217 -2.75 -2.81 -4.86
N ASP A 218 -3.01 -3.97 -5.47
CA ASP A 218 -4.18 -4.84 -5.21
C ASP A 218 -4.43 -5.16 -3.72
N ASN A 219 -3.38 -5.16 -2.90
CA ASN A 219 -3.49 -5.44 -1.47
C ASN A 219 -3.99 -4.25 -0.63
N ARG A 220 -4.05 -3.06 -1.23
CA ARG A 220 -4.51 -1.80 -0.64
C ARG A 220 -5.69 -1.21 -1.38
N ASP A 221 -5.92 -1.66 -2.59
CA ASP A 221 -7.04 -1.27 -3.42
C ASP A 221 -8.35 -1.93 -2.96
N ARG A 222 -9.38 -1.10 -2.79
CA ARG A 222 -10.74 -1.53 -2.44
C ARG A 222 -11.65 -1.62 -3.66
N CYS A 223 -11.22 -1.09 -4.80
CA CYS A 223 -11.99 -0.90 -6.02
C CYS A 223 -11.18 -1.44 -7.22
N ALA A 224 -11.01 -2.77 -7.25
CA ALA A 224 -10.15 -3.55 -8.16
C ALA A 224 -10.43 -3.47 -9.68
N ALA A 225 -11.27 -2.55 -10.12
CA ALA A 225 -11.68 -2.41 -11.52
C ALA A 225 -11.95 -0.94 -11.87
N THR A 226 -11.05 -0.06 -11.44
CA THR A 226 -11.16 1.36 -11.76
C THR A 226 -10.93 1.63 -13.25
N PRO A 227 -11.75 2.47 -13.90
CA PRO A 227 -11.52 2.84 -15.29
C PRO A 227 -10.16 3.54 -15.50
N SER A 228 -9.47 3.20 -16.59
CA SER A 228 -8.18 3.81 -16.90
C SER A 228 -8.32 5.33 -17.09
N GLY A 229 -7.46 6.09 -16.40
CA GLY A 229 -7.44 7.55 -16.43
C GLY A 229 -8.40 8.20 -15.43
N ALA A 230 -9.22 7.44 -14.71
CA ALA A 230 -10.02 7.99 -13.62
C ALA A 230 -9.12 8.41 -12.44
N GLN A 231 -9.51 9.49 -11.76
CA GLN A 231 -8.84 9.90 -10.53
C GLN A 231 -9.36 9.08 -9.36
N VAL A 232 -8.44 8.44 -8.63
CA VAL A 232 -8.76 7.61 -7.45
C VAL A 232 -8.34 8.25 -6.14
N ASP A 233 -9.06 7.92 -5.08
CA ASP A 233 -8.66 8.23 -3.71
C ASP A 233 -7.55 7.28 -3.21
N GLY A 234 -7.07 7.48 -1.97
CA GLY A 234 -6.02 6.63 -1.39
C GLY A 234 -6.42 5.16 -1.13
N ARG A 235 -7.65 4.77 -1.48
CA ARG A 235 -8.20 3.41 -1.41
C ARG A 235 -8.44 2.81 -2.81
N GLY A 236 -8.06 3.50 -3.88
CA GLY A 236 -8.26 3.07 -5.27
C GLY A 236 -9.66 3.30 -5.81
N CYS A 237 -10.52 4.05 -5.09
CA CYS A 237 -11.91 4.25 -5.52
C CYS A 237 -12.12 5.60 -6.18
N THR A 238 -12.96 5.63 -7.22
CA THR A 238 -13.36 6.85 -7.91
C THR A 238 -14.59 7.49 -7.27
N ALA A 239 -14.78 8.78 -7.53
CA ALA A 239 -16.03 9.49 -7.25
C ALA A 239 -16.83 9.68 -8.55
N ASP A 240 -18.14 9.64 -8.42
CA ASP A 240 -19.15 9.93 -9.44
C ASP A 240 -20.10 10.95 -8.78
N SER A 241 -20.23 12.16 -9.34
CA SER A 241 -20.86 13.29 -8.66
C SER A 241 -22.32 13.49 -9.03
N ASP A 242 -22.70 13.09 -10.24
CA ASP A 242 -24.05 13.13 -10.79
C ASP A 242 -24.73 11.75 -10.83
N ASP A 243 -24.02 10.71 -10.36
CA ASP A 243 -24.53 9.34 -10.18
C ASP A 243 -25.05 8.73 -11.50
N ASP A 244 -24.40 9.09 -12.61
CA ASP A 244 -24.76 8.60 -13.95
C ASP A 244 -24.04 7.29 -14.33
N GLY A 245 -23.13 6.84 -13.47
CA GLY A 245 -22.33 5.62 -13.63
C GLY A 245 -20.97 5.85 -14.29
N VAL A 246 -20.62 7.09 -14.65
CA VAL A 246 -19.33 7.45 -15.24
C VAL A 246 -18.50 8.25 -14.23
N PRO A 247 -17.33 7.76 -13.81
CA PRO A 247 -16.53 8.47 -12.81
C PRO A 247 -16.07 9.85 -13.27
N ASN A 248 -16.05 10.81 -12.33
CA ASN A 248 -15.65 12.21 -12.54
C ASN A 248 -14.36 12.43 -13.36
N GLY A 249 -13.40 11.50 -13.26
CA GLY A 249 -12.11 11.62 -13.95
C GLY A 249 -12.16 11.32 -15.45
N VAL A 250 -13.19 10.61 -15.90
CA VAL A 250 -13.40 10.20 -17.30
C VAL A 250 -14.71 10.75 -17.89
N ASP A 251 -15.58 11.28 -17.03
CA ASP A 251 -16.81 11.95 -17.40
C ASP A 251 -16.55 13.32 -18.05
N ARG A 252 -17.19 13.55 -19.20
CA ARG A 252 -17.14 14.80 -19.97
C ARG A 252 -18.35 15.70 -19.74
N CYS A 253 -19.39 15.18 -19.10
CA CYS A 253 -20.68 15.80 -18.90
C CYS A 253 -21.08 15.72 -17.41
N PRO A 254 -20.40 16.47 -16.51
CA PRO A 254 -20.47 16.34 -15.04
C PRO A 254 -21.77 16.81 -14.39
N THR A 255 -22.83 16.95 -15.18
CA THR A 255 -24.16 17.39 -14.74
C THR A 255 -25.23 16.68 -15.56
N THR A 256 -25.15 15.37 -15.74
CA THR A 256 -26.21 14.62 -16.42
C THR A 256 -27.49 14.55 -15.59
N ILE A 257 -28.61 14.46 -16.31
CA ILE A 257 -29.93 14.39 -15.67
C ILE A 257 -30.10 12.99 -15.09
N ALA A 258 -30.47 12.91 -13.81
CA ALA A 258 -30.70 11.65 -13.12
C ALA A 258 -31.70 10.75 -13.87
N GLY A 259 -31.28 9.51 -14.15
CA GLY A 259 -32.07 8.52 -14.88
C GLY A 259 -31.97 8.61 -16.41
N ALA A 260 -31.26 9.60 -16.96
CA ALA A 260 -30.94 9.61 -18.38
C ALA A 260 -29.94 8.49 -18.71
N THR A 261 -30.05 7.93 -19.92
CA THR A 261 -29.04 6.99 -20.41
C THR A 261 -27.85 7.77 -20.97
N VAL A 262 -26.66 7.50 -20.44
CA VAL A 262 -25.41 8.16 -20.84
C VAL A 262 -24.54 7.22 -21.68
N ASP A 263 -23.68 7.81 -22.51
CA ASP A 263 -22.66 7.07 -23.24
C ASP A 263 -21.42 6.77 -22.36
N ALA A 264 -20.38 6.18 -22.96
CA ALA A 264 -19.16 5.81 -22.23
C ALA A 264 -18.35 7.01 -21.70
N VAL A 265 -18.71 8.25 -22.07
CA VAL A 265 -18.07 9.47 -21.59
C VAL A 265 -19.02 10.34 -20.74
N GLY A 266 -20.13 9.76 -20.28
CA GLY A 266 -21.08 10.42 -19.37
C GLY A 266 -22.04 11.36 -20.08
N CYS A 267 -22.09 11.39 -21.41
CA CYS A 267 -22.91 12.36 -22.13
C CYS A 267 -24.22 11.75 -22.63
N THR A 268 -25.30 12.51 -22.53
CA THR A 268 -26.59 12.19 -23.12
C THR A 268 -26.68 12.64 -24.57
N ARG A 269 -27.55 11.99 -25.34
CA ARG A 269 -27.95 12.43 -26.68
C ARG A 269 -29.32 13.08 -26.64
N ASP A 270 -29.47 14.16 -27.38
CA ASP A 270 -30.73 14.87 -27.64
C ASP A 270 -30.80 15.05 -29.17
N SER A 271 -31.67 14.28 -29.83
CA SER A 271 -31.72 14.15 -31.29
C SER A 271 -32.61 15.20 -31.96
N ASP A 272 -33.60 15.73 -31.28
CA ASP A 272 -34.53 16.75 -31.82
C ASP A 272 -34.25 18.18 -31.26
N SER A 273 -33.30 18.27 -30.32
CA SER A 273 -32.80 19.51 -29.73
C SER A 273 -33.86 20.28 -28.93
N ASP A 274 -34.74 19.56 -28.24
CA ASP A 274 -35.76 20.12 -27.35
C ASP A 274 -35.27 20.32 -25.90
N ASN A 275 -34.01 19.94 -25.61
CA ASN A 275 -33.33 19.91 -24.30
C ASN A 275 -33.75 18.75 -23.37
N ILE A 276 -34.47 17.75 -23.87
CA ILE A 276 -34.80 16.52 -23.17
C ILE A 276 -33.99 15.38 -23.79
N PRO A 277 -33.16 14.65 -23.01
CA PRO A 277 -32.41 13.52 -23.55
C PRO A 277 -33.29 12.44 -24.17
N ASP A 278 -32.86 11.84 -25.28
CA ASP A 278 -33.57 10.78 -26.02
C ASP A 278 -34.07 9.63 -25.13
N GLY A 279 -33.32 9.31 -24.05
CA GLY A 279 -33.69 8.25 -23.10
C GLY A 279 -34.81 8.60 -22.13
N LEU A 280 -35.14 9.89 -22.00
CA LEU A 280 -36.21 10.44 -21.15
C LEU A 280 -37.37 11.02 -21.98
N ASP A 281 -37.11 11.32 -23.24
CA ASP A 281 -38.07 11.91 -24.16
C ASP A 281 -39.14 10.90 -24.63
N ARG A 282 -40.40 11.31 -24.56
CA ARG A 282 -41.56 10.55 -25.04
C ARG A 282 -42.03 10.99 -26.43
N CYS A 283 -41.51 12.09 -26.94
CA CYS A 283 -41.88 12.75 -28.17
C CYS A 283 -40.62 13.07 -29.01
N PRO A 284 -39.93 12.05 -29.57
CA PRO A 284 -38.58 12.12 -30.18
C PRO A 284 -38.47 12.89 -31.50
N GLU A 285 -39.53 13.58 -31.91
CA GLU A 285 -39.61 14.35 -33.15
C GLU A 285 -40.16 15.76 -32.88
N THR A 286 -39.89 16.30 -31.69
CA THR A 286 -40.36 17.63 -31.34
C THR A 286 -39.61 18.68 -32.14
N GLN A 287 -40.38 19.62 -32.69
CA GLN A 287 -39.81 20.64 -33.55
C GLN A 287 -38.95 21.61 -32.73
N THR A 288 -37.72 21.85 -33.18
CA THR A 288 -36.76 22.72 -32.49
C THR A 288 -37.35 24.11 -32.23
N GLY A 289 -37.30 24.55 -30.97
CA GLY A 289 -37.82 25.86 -30.52
C GLY A 289 -39.26 25.83 -29.99
N VAL A 290 -39.94 24.68 -30.02
CA VAL A 290 -41.22 24.48 -29.34
C VAL A 290 -40.97 24.26 -27.84
N LEU A 291 -41.82 24.86 -27.00
CA LEU A 291 -41.79 24.64 -25.56
C LEU A 291 -42.37 23.26 -25.23
N VAL A 292 -41.56 22.42 -24.61
CA VAL A 292 -41.94 21.06 -24.19
C VAL A 292 -42.15 20.95 -22.70
N ASP A 293 -42.92 19.95 -22.28
CA ASP A 293 -43.02 19.54 -20.88
C ASP A 293 -41.80 18.68 -20.45
N PRO A 294 -41.66 18.29 -19.17
CA PRO A 294 -40.56 17.44 -18.72
C PRO A 294 -40.49 16.04 -19.33
N ARG A 295 -41.42 15.67 -20.21
CA ARG A 295 -41.45 14.42 -20.97
C ARG A 295 -41.07 14.64 -22.45
N GLY A 296 -40.63 15.84 -22.82
CA GLY A 296 -40.30 16.23 -24.20
C GLY A 296 -41.50 16.46 -25.10
N CYS A 297 -42.72 16.46 -24.55
CA CYS A 297 -43.91 16.59 -25.39
C CYS A 297 -44.42 18.03 -25.46
N PRO A 298 -44.74 18.54 -26.67
CA PRO A 298 -45.37 19.84 -26.83
C PRO A 298 -46.81 19.81 -26.30
N ARG A 299 -47.28 20.97 -25.86
CA ARG A 299 -48.68 21.15 -25.46
C ARG A 299 -49.52 21.60 -26.66
N ASP A 300 -50.65 20.94 -26.85
CA ASP A 300 -51.70 21.27 -27.83
C ASP A 300 -53.03 21.32 -27.06
N SER A 301 -53.52 22.53 -26.82
CA SER A 301 -54.63 22.79 -25.90
C SER A 301 -56.02 22.65 -26.55
N ASP A 302 -56.16 22.91 -27.85
CA ASP A 302 -57.42 22.80 -28.58
C ASP A 302 -57.52 21.49 -29.42
N GLY A 303 -56.40 20.80 -29.60
CA GLY A 303 -56.32 19.48 -30.22
C GLY A 303 -56.35 19.54 -31.75
N ASP A 304 -55.85 20.62 -32.34
CA ASP A 304 -55.81 20.87 -33.78
C ASP A 304 -54.51 20.41 -34.47
N VAL A 305 -53.69 19.65 -33.73
CA VAL A 305 -52.40 19.07 -34.16
C VAL A 305 -51.25 20.08 -34.22
N ILE A 306 -51.48 21.37 -34.03
CA ILE A 306 -50.44 22.41 -33.96
C ILE A 306 -50.14 22.74 -32.49
N PRO A 307 -48.88 22.66 -32.04
CA PRO A 307 -48.52 23.03 -30.66
C PRO A 307 -48.88 24.47 -30.31
N ASP A 308 -49.30 24.73 -29.06
CA ASP A 308 -49.66 26.04 -28.51
C ASP A 308 -48.60 27.14 -28.79
N GLY A 309 -47.32 26.75 -28.86
CA GLY A 309 -46.21 27.68 -29.14
C GLY A 309 -46.08 28.11 -30.61
N LEU A 310 -46.69 27.37 -31.53
CA LEU A 310 -46.72 27.62 -32.97
C LEU A 310 -48.12 28.00 -33.49
N ASP A 311 -49.16 27.72 -32.71
CA ASP A 311 -50.54 27.97 -33.05
C ASP A 311 -50.92 29.45 -32.88
N ARG A 312 -51.46 30.03 -33.97
CA ARG A 312 -51.96 31.40 -34.01
C ARG A 312 -53.44 31.50 -33.64
N CYS A 313 -54.16 30.39 -33.70
CA CYS A 313 -55.60 30.27 -33.57
C CYS A 313 -55.96 29.29 -32.44
N SER A 314 -55.64 29.67 -31.19
CA SER A 314 -55.73 28.87 -29.95
C SER A 314 -57.10 28.30 -29.53
N GLU A 315 -58.12 28.40 -30.37
CA GLU A 315 -59.47 27.89 -30.12
C GLU A 315 -60.06 27.23 -31.38
N THR A 316 -59.26 26.46 -32.11
CA THR A 316 -59.73 25.74 -33.29
C THR A 316 -60.75 24.67 -32.90
N PRO A 317 -61.94 24.63 -33.53
CA PRO A 317 -62.91 23.58 -33.28
C PRO A 317 -62.37 22.20 -33.69
N ARG A 318 -62.42 21.23 -32.76
CA ARG A 318 -61.99 19.85 -33.02
C ARG A 318 -62.62 19.28 -34.30
N GLY A 319 -61.77 18.86 -35.23
CA GLY A 319 -62.17 18.29 -36.52
C GLY A 319 -62.14 19.27 -37.69
N ALA A 320 -61.96 20.57 -37.44
CA ALA A 320 -61.63 21.51 -38.50
C ALA A 320 -60.23 21.19 -39.08
N THR A 321 -60.07 21.34 -40.39
CA THR A 321 -58.76 21.33 -41.03
C THR A 321 -58.11 22.69 -40.88
N VAL A 322 -56.89 22.70 -40.36
CA VAL A 322 -56.09 23.92 -40.13
C VAL A 322 -54.96 24.06 -41.13
N ASP A 323 -54.53 25.29 -41.35
CA ASP A 323 -53.30 25.60 -42.07
C ASP A 323 -52.04 25.39 -41.21
N ALA A 324 -50.86 25.73 -41.74
CA ALA A 324 -49.60 25.59 -41.02
C ALA A 324 -49.46 26.54 -39.81
N LEU A 325 -50.43 27.42 -39.57
CA LEU A 325 -50.48 28.36 -38.45
C LEU A 325 -51.59 27.99 -37.44
N GLY A 326 -52.22 26.82 -37.57
CA GLY A 326 -53.32 26.37 -36.70
C GLY A 326 -54.66 27.05 -37.01
N CYS A 327 -54.77 27.80 -38.10
CA CYS A 327 -55.99 28.55 -38.39
C CYS A 327 -56.91 27.78 -39.37
N PRO A 328 -58.22 27.62 -39.04
CA PRO A 328 -59.15 26.91 -39.90
C PRO A 328 -59.62 27.76 -41.09
N GLY A 329 -59.87 27.08 -42.22
CA GLY A 329 -60.41 27.68 -43.45
C GLY A 329 -61.92 27.47 -43.63
N ASP A 330 -62.51 28.31 -44.48
CA ASP A 330 -63.87 28.20 -45.01
C ASP A 330 -63.76 28.58 -46.51
N GLU A 331 -63.55 27.59 -47.37
CA GLU A 331 -63.18 27.75 -48.78
C GLU A 331 -64.34 28.32 -49.62
N ASP A 332 -65.61 28.05 -49.26
CA ASP A 332 -66.79 28.54 -49.97
C ASP A 332 -67.57 29.67 -49.26
N GLY A 333 -67.21 29.97 -48.00
CA GLY A 333 -67.69 31.11 -47.23
C GLY A 333 -69.10 30.95 -46.70
N ASP A 334 -69.58 29.71 -46.53
CA ASP A 334 -70.93 29.42 -46.08
C ASP A 334 -71.09 29.40 -44.54
N GLY A 335 -69.97 29.53 -43.81
CA GLY A 335 -69.91 29.57 -42.35
C GLY A 335 -69.65 28.21 -41.69
N VAL A 336 -69.46 27.14 -42.46
CA VAL A 336 -68.97 25.83 -41.96
C VAL A 336 -67.49 25.69 -42.31
N LEU A 337 -66.65 25.44 -41.30
CA LEU A 337 -65.21 25.25 -41.52
C LEU A 337 -64.94 24.00 -42.36
N ASP A 338 -63.95 24.05 -43.26
CA ASP A 338 -63.70 23.02 -44.28
C ASP A 338 -63.63 21.58 -43.73
N GLY A 339 -62.99 21.37 -42.57
CA GLY A 339 -62.87 20.03 -41.96
C GLY A 339 -64.15 19.51 -41.31
N LEU A 340 -65.09 20.41 -41.04
CA LEU A 340 -66.43 20.12 -40.55
C LEU A 340 -67.48 20.17 -41.67
N ASP A 341 -67.12 20.68 -42.85
CA ASP A 341 -67.99 20.77 -44.00
C ASP A 341 -67.94 19.48 -44.84
N ARG A 342 -69.13 18.98 -45.17
CA ARG A 342 -69.31 17.84 -46.05
C ARG A 342 -69.15 18.22 -47.52
N CYS A 343 -69.32 19.50 -47.85
CA CYS A 343 -69.32 20.05 -49.19
C CYS A 343 -68.40 21.29 -49.33
N PRO A 344 -67.10 21.21 -48.97
CA PRO A 344 -66.19 22.36 -48.79
C PRO A 344 -65.87 23.17 -50.06
N ARG A 345 -66.54 22.90 -51.17
CA ARG A 345 -66.43 23.64 -52.45
C ARG A 345 -67.79 23.87 -53.08
N SER A 346 -68.80 24.12 -52.27
CA SER A 346 -70.14 24.37 -52.78
C SER A 346 -70.19 25.71 -53.51
N ALA A 347 -71.23 25.92 -54.35
CA ALA A 347 -71.35 27.18 -55.06
C ALA A 347 -71.72 28.30 -54.09
N SER A 348 -70.99 29.42 -54.13
CA SER A 348 -71.21 30.58 -53.27
C SER A 348 -72.70 30.93 -53.12
N GLY A 349 -73.20 30.89 -51.88
CA GLY A 349 -74.61 31.12 -51.52
C GLY A 349 -75.48 29.86 -51.39
N ALA A 350 -74.88 28.67 -51.42
CA ALA A 350 -75.54 27.44 -51.01
C ALA A 350 -76.00 27.55 -49.53
N ARG A 351 -77.17 27.00 -49.21
CA ARG A 351 -77.68 27.00 -47.83
C ARG A 351 -77.22 25.73 -47.12
N VAL A 352 -76.47 25.90 -46.04
CA VAL A 352 -76.21 24.87 -45.04
C VAL A 352 -77.53 24.48 -44.38
N ASN A 353 -77.91 23.19 -44.43
CA ASN A 353 -79.10 22.65 -43.77
C ASN A 353 -78.70 21.75 -42.60
#